data_AF-A0A117RE45-F1
#
_entry.id   AF-A0A117RE45-F1
#
_cell.length_a   1.000
_cell.length_b   1.000
_cell.length_c   1.000
_cell.angle_alpha   90.00
_cell.angle_beta   90.00
_cell.angle_gamma   90.00
#
_symmetry.space_group_name_H-M   'P 1'
#
loop_
_entity.id
_entity.type
_entity.pdbx_description
1 polymer ?
#
loop_
_entity_poly.entity_id
_entity_poly.type
_entity_poly.pdbx_seq_one_letter_code
_entity_poly.pdbx_strand_id
1 'polypeptide(L)'
;MGYTERPRRIVGPAQPGPVVRPGPAPGPAPWQGPAARPGTAPPNPAAGAAARPPSAAVGPERYAPRSRKLLDAVGRLDAGLDERACGALADWVREEYATSYGAVPLGFVARCYLGPPYVDHQLNLFHVIVRHFPPAEPMPEPFSAARMLARSGGYACVEVYEDGLLLPVLDDGTVVRP
;
A
#
# COMPACT_ATOMS: atom_id res chain seq x y z
N MET A 1 65.72 5.64 8.72
CA MET A 1 64.36 5.72 9.29
C MET A 1 64.13 4.51 10.17
N GLY A 2 64.12 4.67 11.51
CA GLY A 2 63.91 3.57 12.46
C GLY A 2 62.42 3.41 12.77
N TYR A 3 61.90 2.19 12.65
CA TYR A 3 60.55 1.85 13.08
C TYR A 3 60.61 1.37 14.53
N THR A 4 60.00 2.13 15.45
CA THR A 4 59.88 1.74 16.86
C THR A 4 58.73 0.75 16.99
N GLU A 5 59.05 -0.51 17.30
CA GLU A 5 58.08 -1.56 17.60
C GLU A 5 57.44 -1.31 18.98
N ARG A 6 56.11 -1.24 19.05
CA ARG A 6 55.35 -1.14 20.31
C ARG A 6 55.19 -2.53 20.94
N PRO A 7 55.37 -2.69 22.26
CA PRO A 7 55.21 -3.99 22.92
C PRO A 7 53.75 -4.42 22.94
N ARG A 8 53.49 -5.67 22.51
CA ARG A 8 52.17 -6.31 22.59
C ARG A 8 51.87 -6.64 24.06
N ARG A 9 50.80 -6.05 24.59
CA ARG A 9 50.25 -6.38 25.91
C ARG A 9 49.55 -7.74 25.82
N ILE A 10 50.13 -8.76 26.42
CA ILE A 10 49.49 -10.06 26.62
C ILE A 10 48.38 -9.88 27.66
N VAL A 11 47.13 -10.09 27.25
CA VAL A 11 45.98 -10.17 28.16
C VAL A 11 45.88 -11.61 28.62
N GLY A 12 46.21 -11.87 29.89
CA GLY A 12 45.99 -13.17 30.52
C GLY A 12 44.50 -13.46 30.71
N PRO A 13 44.09 -14.74 30.76
CA PRO A 13 42.68 -15.10 30.93
C PRO A 13 42.17 -14.62 32.29
N ALA A 14 41.03 -13.94 32.27
CA ALA A 14 40.33 -13.48 33.46
C ALA A 14 39.87 -14.67 34.31
N GLN A 15 40.19 -14.67 35.60
CA GLN A 15 39.62 -15.62 36.54
C GLN A 15 38.11 -15.34 36.73
N PRO A 16 37.24 -16.37 36.73
CA PRO A 16 35.83 -16.17 36.97
C PRO A 16 35.58 -15.83 38.45
N GLY A 17 35.05 -14.63 38.69
CA GLY A 17 34.49 -14.24 39.98
C GLY A 17 33.22 -15.03 40.33
N PRO A 18 32.74 -14.95 41.59
CA PRO A 18 31.61 -15.75 42.05
C PRO A 18 30.33 -15.39 41.28
N VAL A 19 29.66 -16.43 40.76
CA VAL A 19 28.36 -16.34 40.09
C VAL A 19 27.30 -15.97 41.11
N VAL A 20 26.88 -14.70 41.12
CA VAL A 20 25.63 -14.27 41.74
C VAL A 20 24.51 -14.63 40.77
N ARG A 21 23.68 -15.62 41.12
CA ARG A 21 22.46 -15.94 40.36
C ARG A 21 21.48 -14.77 40.49
N PRO A 22 21.07 -14.10 39.40
CA PRO A 22 19.92 -13.22 39.46
C PRO A 22 18.68 -14.10 39.72
N GLY A 23 17.89 -13.74 40.72
CA GLY A 23 16.55 -14.32 40.91
C GLY A 23 15.67 -14.03 39.68
N PRO A 24 14.63 -14.83 39.44
CA PRO A 24 13.74 -14.61 38.31
C PRO A 24 13.07 -13.24 38.46
N ALA A 25 13.14 -12.43 37.41
CA ALA A 25 12.35 -11.20 37.31
C ALA A 25 10.86 -11.57 37.34
N PRO A 26 10.01 -10.83 38.07
CA PRO A 26 8.57 -11.02 37.98
C PRO A 26 8.12 -10.71 36.54
N GLY A 27 7.45 -11.66 35.91
CA GLY A 27 6.83 -11.44 34.59
C GLY A 27 5.81 -10.31 34.64
N PRO A 28 5.49 -9.67 33.50
CA PRO A 28 4.49 -8.62 33.48
C PRO A 28 3.15 -9.17 33.97
N ALA A 29 2.53 -8.45 34.92
CA ALA A 29 1.21 -8.76 35.41
C ALA A 29 0.20 -8.74 34.25
N PRO A 30 -0.75 -9.69 34.16
CA PRO A 30 -1.80 -9.61 33.18
C PRO A 30 -2.63 -8.34 33.44
N TRP A 31 -2.90 -7.60 32.37
CA TRP A 31 -3.74 -6.41 32.41
C TRP A 31 -5.15 -6.81 32.86
N GLN A 32 -5.53 -6.41 34.09
CA GLN A 32 -6.87 -6.62 34.63
C GLN A 32 -7.72 -5.39 34.26
N GLY A 33 -8.33 -5.43 33.08
CA GLY A 33 -9.38 -4.48 32.71
C GLY A 33 -10.65 -4.67 33.56
N PRO A 34 -11.55 -3.67 33.62
CA PRO A 34 -12.75 -3.77 34.44
C PRO A 34 -13.66 -4.90 33.96
N ALA A 35 -14.16 -5.69 34.92
CA ALA A 35 -15.04 -6.82 34.67
C ALA A 35 -16.31 -6.42 33.91
N ALA A 36 -16.52 -7.02 32.73
CA ALA A 36 -17.74 -6.88 31.97
C ALA A 36 -18.90 -7.56 32.71
N ARG A 37 -19.92 -6.78 33.06
CA ARG A 37 -21.22 -7.28 33.55
C ARG A 37 -21.93 -8.01 32.39
N PRO A 38 -22.72 -9.07 32.63
CA PRO A 38 -23.53 -9.68 31.58
C PRO A 38 -24.69 -8.72 31.26
N GLY A 39 -24.45 -7.83 30.30
CA GLY A 39 -25.48 -7.00 29.66
C GLY A 39 -25.97 -7.72 28.41
N THR A 40 -27.27 -7.89 28.29
CA THR A 40 -27.96 -8.35 27.07
C THR A 40 -27.47 -7.56 25.86
N ALA A 41 -26.89 -8.27 24.89
CA ALA A 41 -26.48 -7.70 23.62
C ALA A 41 -27.70 -7.09 22.90
N PRO A 42 -27.63 -5.85 22.41
CA PRO A 42 -28.65 -5.35 21.48
C PRO A 42 -28.58 -6.14 20.18
N PRO A 43 -29.71 -6.32 19.46
CA PRO A 43 -29.70 -7.00 18.17
C PRO A 43 -28.76 -6.27 17.22
N ASN A 44 -27.81 -7.02 16.66
CA ASN A 44 -26.95 -6.60 15.57
C ASN A 44 -27.85 -6.12 14.42
N PRO A 45 -27.83 -4.84 14.01
CA PRO A 45 -28.37 -4.49 12.72
C PRO A 45 -27.34 -4.99 11.72
N ALA A 46 -27.40 -6.29 11.40
CA ALA A 46 -27.04 -6.77 10.09
C ALA A 46 -27.98 -6.03 9.14
N ALA A 47 -27.58 -4.79 8.86
CA ALA A 47 -28.18 -3.86 7.94
C ALA A 47 -28.39 -4.64 6.66
N GLY A 48 -29.62 -4.56 6.16
CA GLY A 48 -30.01 -5.21 4.94
C GLY A 48 -28.92 -5.04 3.90
N ALA A 49 -28.55 -6.15 3.27
CA ALA A 49 -28.00 -6.11 1.94
C ALA A 49 -29.07 -5.41 1.07
N ALA A 50 -29.05 -4.08 1.07
CA ALA A 50 -29.66 -3.31 0.02
C ALA A 50 -29.02 -3.86 -1.24
N ALA A 51 -29.83 -4.52 -2.06
CA ALA A 51 -29.40 -5.05 -3.33
C ALA A 51 -28.67 -3.91 -4.04
N ARG A 52 -27.36 -4.07 -4.24
CA ARG A 52 -26.55 -3.15 -5.01
C ARG A 52 -27.30 -2.95 -6.32
N PRO A 53 -27.64 -1.71 -6.72
CA PRO A 53 -28.28 -1.51 -8.01
C PRO A 53 -27.43 -2.21 -9.08
N PRO A 54 -28.05 -2.83 -10.10
CA PRO A 54 -27.27 -3.45 -11.17
C PRO A 54 -26.25 -2.42 -11.64
N SER A 55 -24.97 -2.79 -11.57
CA SER A 55 -23.88 -1.97 -12.11
C SER A 55 -24.36 -1.48 -13.46
N ALA A 56 -24.37 -0.16 -13.67
CA ALA A 56 -24.48 0.37 -15.02
C ALA A 56 -23.50 -0.46 -15.85
N ALA A 57 -24.00 -1.07 -16.93
CA ALA A 57 -23.22 -2.02 -17.69
C ALA A 57 -21.88 -1.36 -18.02
N VAL A 58 -20.77 -1.98 -17.60
CA VAL A 58 -19.43 -1.42 -17.79
C VAL A 58 -19.24 -1.19 -19.28
N GLY A 59 -19.20 0.08 -19.70
CA GLY A 59 -19.10 0.43 -21.09
C GLY A 59 -17.77 -0.02 -21.70
N PRO A 60 -17.71 -0.25 -23.02
CA PRO A 60 -16.49 -0.71 -23.70
C PRO A 60 -15.31 0.24 -23.53
N GLU A 61 -15.56 1.54 -23.33
CA GLU A 61 -14.57 2.59 -23.07
C GLU A 61 -13.71 2.32 -21.83
N ARG A 62 -14.25 1.58 -20.85
CA ARG A 62 -13.54 1.20 -19.63
C ARG A 62 -12.24 0.44 -19.93
N TYR A 63 -12.27 -0.36 -20.99
CA TYR A 63 -11.20 -1.24 -21.42
C TYR A 63 -10.35 -0.63 -22.55
N ALA A 64 -10.60 0.62 -22.93
CA ALA A 64 -9.74 1.31 -23.88
C ALA A 64 -8.35 1.53 -23.27
N PRO A 65 -7.26 1.44 -24.07
CA PRO A 65 -5.92 1.75 -23.59
C PRO A 65 -5.84 3.17 -23.00
N ARG A 66 -5.05 3.32 -21.94
CA ARG A 66 -4.75 4.61 -21.32
C ARG A 66 -3.89 5.42 -22.28
N SER A 67 -4.30 6.65 -22.56
CA SER A 67 -3.70 7.47 -23.61
C SER A 67 -2.28 7.89 -23.20
N ARG A 68 -1.37 8.02 -24.17
CA ARG A 68 -0.03 8.56 -23.91
C ARG A 68 -0.08 9.92 -23.23
N LYS A 69 -1.03 10.77 -23.64
CA LYS A 69 -1.27 12.07 -23.01
C LYS A 69 -1.57 11.95 -21.52
N LEU A 70 -2.38 10.97 -21.10
CA LEU A 70 -2.66 10.71 -19.69
C LEU A 70 -1.40 10.26 -18.94
N LEU A 71 -0.69 9.27 -19.48
CA LEU A 71 0.52 8.72 -18.87
C LEU A 71 1.62 9.80 -18.72
N ASP A 72 1.84 10.58 -19.77
CA ASP A 72 2.82 11.67 -19.78
C ASP A 72 2.42 12.79 -18.81
N ALA A 73 1.13 13.12 -18.71
CA ALA A 73 0.64 14.13 -17.80
C ALA A 73 0.88 13.75 -16.34
N VAL A 74 0.70 12.47 -15.98
CA VAL A 74 1.05 11.95 -14.65
C VAL A 74 2.56 12.01 -14.42
N GLY A 75 3.37 11.63 -15.41
CA GLY A 75 4.85 11.72 -15.31
C GLY A 75 5.38 13.14 -15.07
N ARG A 76 4.63 14.18 -15.44
CA ARG A 76 5.03 15.58 -15.18
C ARG A 76 5.03 15.97 -13.70
N LEU A 77 4.42 15.18 -12.83
CA LEU A 77 4.45 15.43 -11.38
C LEU A 77 5.87 15.40 -10.82
N ASP A 78 6.73 14.55 -11.38
CA ASP A 78 8.14 14.44 -10.99
C ASP A 78 8.97 15.67 -11.34
N ALA A 79 8.44 16.58 -12.18
CA ALA A 79 9.10 17.82 -12.58
C ALA A 79 8.97 18.96 -11.55
N GLY A 80 8.29 18.74 -10.41
CA GLY A 80 8.14 19.74 -9.35
C GLY A 80 7.20 20.88 -9.72
N LEU A 81 5.91 20.55 -9.92
CA LEU A 81 4.86 21.53 -10.22
C LEU A 81 4.51 22.38 -8.98
N ASP A 82 4.08 23.63 -9.22
CA ASP A 82 3.48 24.46 -8.18
C ASP A 82 2.06 23.99 -7.83
N GLU A 83 1.53 24.46 -6.69
CA GLU A 83 0.21 24.04 -6.17
C GLU A 83 -0.93 24.26 -7.17
N ARG A 84 -0.89 25.36 -7.94
CA ARG A 84 -1.93 25.68 -8.92
C ARG A 84 -1.86 24.75 -10.12
N ALA A 85 -0.65 24.47 -10.60
CA ALA A 85 -0.40 23.53 -11.68
C ALA A 85 -0.76 22.10 -11.27
N CYS A 86 -0.50 21.71 -10.02
CA CYS A 86 -0.95 20.45 -9.43
C CYS A 86 -2.48 20.35 -9.43
N GLY A 87 -3.19 21.40 -8.98
CA GLY A 87 -4.66 21.44 -9.00
C GLY A 87 -5.24 21.32 -10.42
N ALA A 88 -4.69 22.08 -11.37
CA ALA A 88 -5.15 22.03 -12.76
C ALA A 88 -4.89 20.66 -13.41
N LEU A 89 -3.74 20.04 -13.12
CA LEU A 89 -3.44 18.68 -13.57
C LEU A 89 -4.38 17.67 -12.92
N ALA A 90 -4.72 17.87 -11.64
CA ALA A 90 -5.61 17.01 -10.90
C ALA A 90 -7.01 16.97 -11.49
N ASP A 91 -7.56 18.14 -11.80
CA ASP A 91 -8.86 18.27 -12.45
C ASP A 91 -8.83 17.66 -13.86
N TRP A 92 -7.76 17.91 -14.62
CA TRP A 92 -7.62 17.37 -15.97
C TRP A 92 -7.57 15.83 -16.00
N VAL A 93 -6.78 15.20 -15.12
CA VAL A 93 -6.69 13.73 -15.05
C VAL A 93 -8.05 13.12 -14.66
N ARG A 94 -8.75 13.73 -13.70
CA ARG A 94 -10.08 13.27 -13.28
C ARG A 94 -11.08 13.36 -14.44
N GLU A 95 -11.10 14.48 -15.15
CA GLU A 95 -11.96 14.69 -16.30
C GLU A 95 -11.65 13.73 -17.45
N GLU A 96 -10.36 13.51 -17.75
CA GLU A 96 -9.91 12.56 -18.76
C GLU A 96 -10.41 11.14 -18.43
N TYR A 97 -10.32 10.72 -17.16
CA TYR A 97 -10.85 9.42 -16.74
C TYR A 97 -12.37 9.31 -16.89
N ALA A 98 -13.10 10.35 -16.48
CA ALA A 98 -14.55 10.38 -16.55
C ALA A 98 -15.04 10.35 -18.01
N THR A 99 -14.43 11.13 -18.89
CA THR A 99 -14.87 11.33 -20.28
C THR A 99 -14.38 10.25 -21.23
N SER A 100 -13.09 9.90 -21.19
CA SER A 100 -12.48 8.97 -22.13
C SER A 100 -12.72 7.50 -21.75
N TYR A 101 -12.94 7.23 -20.45
CA TYR A 101 -13.04 5.86 -19.96
C TYR A 101 -14.33 5.55 -19.21
N GLY A 102 -15.21 6.54 -18.98
CA GLY A 102 -16.56 6.34 -18.43
C GLY A 102 -16.68 6.34 -16.90
N ALA A 103 -15.57 6.35 -16.15
CA ALA A 103 -15.58 6.58 -14.70
C ALA A 103 -14.16 6.81 -14.14
N VAL A 104 -14.10 7.31 -12.91
CA VAL A 104 -12.82 7.62 -12.25
C VAL A 104 -12.44 6.48 -11.29
N PRO A 105 -11.21 5.94 -11.34
CA PRO A 105 -10.75 4.98 -10.35
C PRO A 105 -10.78 5.58 -8.92
N LEU A 106 -10.94 4.73 -7.91
CA LEU A 106 -10.71 5.11 -6.52
C LEU A 106 -9.22 5.33 -6.24
N GLY A 107 -8.37 4.63 -6.99
CA GLY A 107 -6.92 4.68 -6.96
C GLY A 107 -6.32 3.42 -7.57
N PHE A 108 -5.06 3.16 -7.27
CA PHE A 108 -4.33 2.03 -7.86
C PHE A 108 -3.58 1.22 -6.80
N VAL A 109 -3.29 -0.04 -7.16
CA VAL A 109 -2.35 -0.89 -6.43
C VAL A 109 -1.25 -1.33 -7.39
N ALA A 110 -0.01 -1.21 -6.97
CA ALA A 110 1.15 -1.57 -7.79
C ALA A 110 2.23 -2.25 -6.94
N ARG A 111 3.12 -2.98 -7.61
CA ARG A 111 4.24 -3.66 -6.96
C ARG A 111 5.18 -2.63 -6.34
N CYS A 112 5.62 -2.88 -5.12
CA CYS A 112 6.64 -2.05 -4.48
C CYS A 112 8.03 -2.56 -4.86
N TYR A 113 8.90 -1.63 -5.29
CA TYR A 113 10.28 -1.91 -5.67
C TYR A 113 11.32 -1.35 -4.68
N LEU A 114 10.89 -0.80 -3.53
CA LEU A 114 11.83 -0.38 -2.46
C LEU A 114 12.58 -1.57 -1.83
N GLY A 115 12.07 -2.78 -2.00
CA GLY A 115 12.57 -3.98 -1.34
C GLY A 115 11.97 -4.20 0.05
N PRO A 116 12.44 -5.23 0.77
CA PRO A 116 11.90 -5.59 2.07
C PRO A 116 11.90 -4.41 3.07
N PRO A 117 10.83 -4.23 3.87
CA PRO A 117 9.73 -5.17 4.07
C PRO A 117 8.55 -5.01 3.10
N TYR A 118 8.59 -4.07 2.16
CA TYR A 118 7.44 -3.68 1.35
C TYR A 118 7.30 -4.54 0.08
N VAL A 119 6.06 -4.87 -0.28
CA VAL A 119 5.76 -5.71 -1.46
C VAL A 119 4.78 -5.07 -2.43
N ASP A 120 3.92 -4.18 -1.95
CA ASP A 120 2.98 -3.42 -2.78
C ASP A 120 2.77 -2.01 -2.19
N HIS A 121 2.27 -1.09 -3.01
CA HIS A 121 1.85 0.23 -2.57
C HIS A 121 0.45 0.55 -3.08
N GLN A 122 -0.25 1.39 -2.32
CA GLN A 122 -1.45 2.06 -2.78
C GLN A 122 -1.06 3.41 -3.37
N LEU A 123 -1.61 3.71 -4.54
CA LEU A 123 -1.41 4.95 -5.27
C LEU A 123 -2.73 5.72 -5.35
N ASN A 124 -2.64 7.05 -5.35
CA ASN A 124 -3.78 7.89 -5.73
C ASN A 124 -3.87 7.98 -7.27
N LEU A 125 -4.86 8.73 -7.76
CA LEU A 125 -5.10 8.96 -9.20
C LEU A 125 -3.90 9.57 -9.96
N PHE A 126 -2.94 10.12 -9.24
CA PHE A 126 -1.74 10.76 -9.78
C PHE A 126 -0.52 9.84 -9.73
N HIS A 127 -0.72 8.54 -9.48
CA HIS A 127 0.35 7.57 -9.29
C HIS A 127 1.33 7.96 -8.15
N VAL A 128 0.90 8.85 -7.25
CA VAL A 128 1.66 9.19 -6.04
C VAL A 128 1.38 8.13 -4.99
N ILE A 129 2.45 7.66 -4.36
CA ILE A 129 2.37 6.67 -3.29
C ILE A 129 1.69 7.26 -2.07
N VAL A 130 0.53 6.69 -1.74
CA VAL A 130 -0.20 7.01 -0.51
C VAL A 130 0.37 6.21 0.65
N ARG A 131 0.64 4.92 0.43
CA ARG A 131 1.15 4.02 1.47
C ARG A 131 1.86 2.81 0.88
N HIS A 132 2.95 2.41 1.53
CA HIS A 132 3.61 1.13 1.30
C HIS A 132 3.06 0.07 2.24
N PHE A 133 2.96 -1.17 1.76
CA PHE A 133 2.45 -2.27 2.56
C PHE A 133 3.42 -3.46 2.57
N PRO A 134 3.75 -3.99 3.75
CA PRO A 134 4.38 -5.30 3.89
C PRO A 134 3.37 -6.44 3.63
N PRO A 135 3.84 -7.70 3.49
CA PRO A 135 2.97 -8.83 3.17
C PRO A 135 1.85 -9.10 4.20
N ALA A 136 2.18 -8.96 5.49
CA ALA A 136 1.29 -9.33 6.60
C ALA A 136 0.31 -8.21 6.98
N GLU A 137 0.53 -6.99 6.51
CA GLU A 137 -0.34 -5.86 6.84
C GLU A 137 -1.56 -5.85 5.90
N PRO A 138 -2.79 -5.79 6.43
CA PRO A 138 -3.99 -5.73 5.60
C PRO A 138 -4.08 -4.39 4.86
N MET A 139 -4.38 -4.46 3.56
CA MET A 139 -4.74 -3.29 2.76
C MET A 139 -6.24 -3.07 2.90
N PRO A 140 -6.72 -1.81 2.99
CA PRO A 140 -8.14 -1.53 3.10
C PRO A 140 -8.91 -1.99 1.85
N GLU A 141 -10.15 -2.44 2.03
CA GLU A 141 -11.11 -2.60 0.95
C GLU A 141 -11.41 -1.23 0.30
N PRO A 142 -11.63 -1.15 -1.02
CA PRO A 142 -11.64 -2.25 -1.99
C PRO A 142 -10.25 -2.61 -2.58
N PHE A 143 -9.17 -1.96 -2.12
CA PHE A 143 -7.83 -2.10 -2.72
C PHE A 143 -7.18 -3.46 -2.46
N SER A 144 -7.51 -4.12 -1.34
CA SER A 144 -7.05 -5.46 -0.99
C SER A 144 -7.21 -6.48 -2.14
N ALA A 145 -8.31 -6.40 -2.90
CA ALA A 145 -8.65 -7.32 -3.97
C ALA A 145 -7.64 -7.25 -5.14
N ALA A 146 -6.95 -6.12 -5.31
CA ALA A 146 -5.96 -5.91 -6.38
C ALA A 146 -4.56 -6.44 -6.05
N ARG A 147 -4.27 -6.79 -4.79
CA ARG A 147 -2.89 -7.10 -4.35
C ARG A 147 -2.28 -8.29 -5.08
N MET A 148 -3.05 -9.35 -5.32
CA MET A 148 -2.53 -10.52 -6.00
C MET A 148 -2.10 -10.21 -7.44
N LEU A 149 -2.90 -9.41 -8.14
CA LEU A 149 -2.58 -8.95 -9.50
C LEU A 149 -1.34 -8.06 -9.50
N ALA A 150 -1.26 -7.09 -8.60
CA ALA A 150 -0.08 -6.22 -8.47
C ALA A 150 1.21 -7.02 -8.19
N ARG A 151 1.14 -8.05 -7.33
CA ARG A 151 2.29 -8.89 -6.97
C ARG A 151 2.77 -9.82 -8.06
N SER A 152 1.96 -10.07 -9.10
CA SER A 152 2.39 -10.84 -10.27
C SER A 152 3.60 -10.20 -10.96
N GLY A 153 3.75 -8.87 -10.85
CA GLY A 153 4.81 -8.11 -11.49
C GLY A 153 4.66 -7.94 -13.00
N GLY A 154 3.53 -8.37 -13.57
CA GLY A 154 3.24 -8.24 -15.01
C GLY A 154 2.53 -6.94 -15.41
N TYR A 155 2.22 -6.08 -14.45
CA TYR A 155 1.43 -4.85 -14.66
C TYR A 155 2.12 -3.65 -14.04
N ALA A 156 1.99 -2.49 -14.68
CA ALA A 156 2.41 -1.21 -14.12
C ALA A 156 1.61 -0.89 -12.86
N CYS A 157 0.29 -1.06 -12.93
CA CYS A 157 -0.62 -0.92 -11.82
C CYS A 157 -1.93 -1.70 -12.06
N VAL A 158 -2.76 -1.77 -11.03
CA VAL A 158 -4.13 -2.28 -11.08
C VAL A 158 -5.05 -1.16 -10.64
N GLU A 159 -5.94 -0.72 -11.53
CA GLU A 159 -6.97 0.26 -11.22
C GLU A 159 -8.13 -0.37 -10.47
N VAL A 160 -8.59 0.31 -9.42
CA VAL A 160 -9.66 -0.15 -8.54
C VAL A 160 -10.84 0.79 -8.65
N TYR A 161 -12.02 0.25 -9.00
CA TYR A 161 -13.25 1.02 -9.18
C TYR A 161 -14.29 0.74 -8.10
N GLU A 162 -15.21 1.67 -7.92
CA GLU A 162 -16.27 1.61 -6.89
C GLU A 162 -17.26 0.46 -7.12
N ASP A 163 -17.48 0.06 -8.38
CA ASP A 163 -18.30 -1.08 -8.76
C ASP A 163 -17.62 -2.45 -8.47
N GLY A 164 -16.37 -2.43 -8.00
CA GLY A 164 -15.56 -3.61 -7.72
C GLY A 164 -14.77 -4.12 -8.93
N LEU A 165 -14.83 -3.43 -10.07
CA LEU A 165 -14.00 -3.77 -11.23
C LEU A 165 -12.52 -3.51 -10.93
N LEU A 166 -11.68 -4.48 -11.30
CA LEU A 166 -10.22 -4.37 -11.23
C LEU A 166 -9.65 -4.43 -12.64
N LEU A 167 -8.85 -3.44 -13.02
CA LEU A 167 -8.24 -3.37 -14.36
C LEU A 167 -6.72 -3.34 -14.25
N PRO A 168 -6.03 -4.44 -14.58
CA PRO A 168 -4.59 -4.43 -14.75
C PRO A 168 -4.18 -3.60 -15.97
N VAL A 169 -3.19 -2.73 -15.79
CA VAL A 169 -2.67 -1.82 -16.83
C VAL A 169 -1.18 -2.12 -17.06
N LEU A 170 -0.80 -2.27 -18.32
CA LEU A 170 0.61 -2.44 -18.73
C LEU A 170 1.32 -1.08 -18.84
N ASP A 171 2.65 -1.09 -18.92
CA ASP A 171 3.48 0.13 -19.02
C ASP A 171 3.18 0.98 -20.26
N ASP A 172 2.64 0.37 -21.32
CA ASP A 172 2.22 1.07 -22.53
C ASP A 172 0.80 1.64 -22.49
N GLY A 173 0.10 1.45 -21.36
CA GLY A 173 -1.29 1.86 -21.14
C GLY A 173 -2.33 0.82 -21.55
N THR A 174 -1.94 -0.33 -22.10
CA THR A 174 -2.89 -1.39 -22.46
C THR A 174 -3.60 -1.91 -21.22
N VAL A 175 -4.93 -1.98 -21.28
CA VAL A 175 -5.78 -2.55 -20.23
C VAL A 175 -6.02 -4.03 -20.51
N VAL A 176 -5.69 -4.89 -19.56
CA VAL A 176 -5.96 -6.33 -19.66
C VAL A 176 -7.37 -6.61 -19.18
N ARG A 177 -8.19 -7.20 -20.05
CA ARG A 177 -9.54 -7.61 -19.70
C ARG A 177 -9.50 -8.83 -18.77
N PRO A 178 -10.29 -8.85 -17.68
CA PRO A 178 -10.44 -10.03 -16.84
C PRO A 178 -11.11 -11.19 -17.56
#